data_AF-A0A438ETW2-F1
#
_entry.id   AF-A0A438ETW2-F1
#
_cell.length_a   1.000
_cell.length_b   1.000
_cell.length_c   1.000
_cell.angle_alpha   90.00
_cell.angle_beta   90.00
_cell.angle_gamma   90.00
#
_symmetry.space_group_name_H-M   'P 1'
#
loop_
_entity.id
_entity.type
_entity.pdbx_description
1 polymer ?
#
loop_
_entity_poly.entity_id
_entity_poly.type
_entity_poly.pdbx_seq_one_letter_code
_entity_poly.pdbx_strand_id
1 'polypeptide(L)'
;MSVTSTRKPRIRDDIEKEDAFRGLCATVRANPSGALSSLVHMCKAIASWHHIRSEDLHNDICQVLKGFKQMLNNGAWEQCMSALEPPEKEKLLNYLI
;
A
#
# COMPACT_ATOMS: atom_id res chain seq x y z
N MET A 1 18.68 -37.29 2.94
CA MET A 1 19.22 -36.17 2.16
C MET A 1 18.53 -34.90 2.64
N SER A 2 19.29 -34.04 3.33
CA SER A 2 18.78 -32.85 4.00
C SER A 2 18.53 -31.74 2.98
N VAL A 3 17.30 -31.20 2.97
CA VAL A 3 17.03 -29.85 2.46
C VAL A 3 16.22 -29.10 3.51
N THR A 4 16.87 -28.79 4.62
CA THR A 4 16.45 -27.65 5.45
C THR A 4 16.74 -26.39 4.64
N SER A 5 15.76 -25.94 3.85
CA SER A 5 15.80 -24.63 3.18
C SER A 5 15.55 -23.54 4.21
N THR A 6 16.57 -23.23 5.01
CA THR A 6 16.59 -22.08 5.91
C THR A 6 16.95 -20.82 5.13
N ARG A 7 16.05 -20.33 4.26
CA ARG A 7 16.16 -18.94 3.80
C ARG A 7 15.37 -18.02 4.73
N LYS A 8 16.09 -17.35 5.61
CA LYS A 8 15.59 -16.19 6.34
C LYS A 8 16.53 -15.03 6.07
N PRO A 9 16.08 -14.03 5.31
CA PRO A 9 16.52 -12.68 5.54
C PRO A 9 15.31 -11.81 5.81
N ARG A 10 14.54 -12.14 6.87
CA ARG A 10 13.32 -11.41 7.27
C ARG A 10 13.53 -9.89 7.30
N ILE A 11 14.73 -9.43 7.66
CA ILE A 11 15.11 -8.01 7.72
C ILE A 11 15.40 -7.41 6.33
N ARG A 12 15.95 -8.19 5.40
CA ARG A 12 16.29 -7.72 4.05
C ARG A 12 15.05 -7.65 3.17
N ASP A 13 14.17 -8.64 3.27
CA ASP A 13 12.87 -8.64 2.61
C ASP A 13 12.02 -7.44 3.07
N ASP A 14 12.10 -7.07 4.36
CA ASP A 14 11.41 -5.88 4.88
C ASP A 14 11.96 -4.59 4.24
N ILE A 15 13.28 -4.42 4.13
CA ILE A 15 13.91 -3.22 3.53
C ILE A 15 13.60 -3.14 2.03
N GLU A 16 13.76 -4.23 1.27
CA GLU A 16 13.46 -4.26 -0.17
C GLU A 16 11.98 -3.97 -0.43
N LYS A 17 11.08 -4.45 0.45
CA LYS A 17 9.66 -4.13 0.40
C LYS A 17 9.39 -2.66 0.70
N GLU A 18 10.05 -2.07 1.69
CA GLU A 18 9.92 -0.64 2.01
C GLU A 18 10.36 0.22 0.81
N ASP A 19 11.53 -0.07 0.22
CA ASP A 19 12.04 0.64 -0.95
C ASP A 19 11.15 0.49 -2.19
N ALA A 20 10.60 -0.71 -2.44
CA ALA A 20 9.65 -0.93 -3.52
C ALA A 20 8.38 -0.09 -3.35
N PHE A 21 7.86 0.03 -2.12
CA PHE A 21 6.69 0.87 -1.86
C PHE A 21 7.00 2.37 -1.98
N ARG A 22 8.19 2.82 -1.59
CA ARG A 22 8.63 4.20 -1.85
C ARG A 22 8.68 4.50 -3.35
N GLY A 23 9.22 3.57 -4.15
CA GLY A 23 9.20 3.66 -5.61
C GLY A 23 7.78 3.70 -6.19
N LEU A 24 6.87 2.89 -5.66
CA LEU A 24 5.45 2.91 -6.02
C LEU A 24 4.82 4.28 -5.72
N CYS A 25 5.04 4.83 -4.52
CA CYS A 25 4.54 6.15 -4.13
C CYS A 25 5.07 7.25 -5.05
N ALA A 26 6.36 7.21 -5.41
CA ALA A 26 6.95 8.13 -6.36
C ALA A 26 6.32 8.03 -7.76
N THR A 27 6.06 6.81 -8.24
CA THR A 27 5.41 6.56 -9.53
C THR A 27 3.97 7.09 -9.55
N VAL A 28 3.22 6.87 -8.46
CA VAL A 28 1.88 7.42 -8.29
C VAL A 28 1.90 8.95 -8.32
N ARG A 29 2.86 9.59 -7.62
CA ARG A 29 3.01 11.06 -7.64
C ARG A 29 3.34 11.58 -9.04
N ALA A 30 4.13 10.85 -9.82
CA ALA A 30 4.49 11.24 -11.18
C ALA A 30 3.33 11.06 -12.18
N ASN A 31 2.48 10.05 -12.01
CA ASN A 31 1.32 9.81 -12.87
C ASN A 31 0.14 9.20 -12.08
N PRO A 32 -0.63 10.03 -11.35
CA PRO A 32 -1.70 9.54 -10.49
C PRO A 32 -2.87 8.98 -11.31
N SER A 33 -3.15 9.53 -12.49
CA SER A 33 -4.20 9.03 -13.40
C SER A 33 -3.91 7.63 -13.91
N GLY A 34 -2.65 7.33 -14.26
CA GLY A 34 -2.24 5.99 -14.70
C GLY A 34 -2.28 4.94 -13.59
N ALA A 35 -2.13 5.37 -12.32
CA ALA A 35 -2.18 4.47 -11.17
C ALA A 35 -3.61 4.11 -10.73
N LEU A 36 -4.63 4.84 -11.18
CA LEU A 36 -6.03 4.61 -10.81
C LEU A 36 -6.53 3.22 -11.17
N SER A 37 -6.13 2.69 -12.34
CA SER A 37 -6.53 1.33 -12.78
C SER A 37 -6.02 0.24 -11.85
N SER A 38 -4.95 0.52 -11.10
CA SER A 38 -4.32 -0.42 -10.17
C SER A 38 -4.60 -0.07 -8.71
N LEU A 39 -5.50 0.88 -8.43
CA LEU A 39 -5.77 1.37 -7.07
C LEU A 39 -6.19 0.25 -6.12
N VAL A 40 -7.12 -0.62 -6.53
CA VAL A 40 -7.57 -1.75 -5.71
C VAL A 40 -6.41 -2.67 -5.34
N HIS A 41 -5.51 -2.96 -6.28
CA HIS A 41 -4.32 -3.78 -6.03
C HIS A 41 -3.35 -3.09 -5.06
N MET A 42 -3.16 -1.78 -5.18
CA MET A 42 -2.34 -1.00 -4.25
C MET A 42 -2.94 -0.97 -2.85
N CYS A 43 -4.25 -0.74 -2.72
CA CYS A 43 -4.96 -0.77 -1.44
C CYS A 43 -4.80 -2.13 -0.75
N LYS A 44 -4.94 -3.25 -1.48
CA LYS A 44 -4.67 -4.60 -0.97
C LYS A 44 -3.22 -4.77 -0.55
N ALA A 45 -2.29 -4.30 -1.36
CA ALA A 45 -0.87 -4.36 -1.06
C ALA A 45 -0.52 -3.58 0.22
N ILE A 46 -1.08 -2.38 0.41
CA ILE A 46 -0.93 -1.57 1.63
C ILE A 46 -1.56 -2.30 2.84
N ALA A 47 -2.79 -2.81 2.68
CA ALA A 47 -3.46 -3.56 3.74
C ALA A 47 -2.72 -4.84 4.16
N SER A 48 -1.90 -5.43 3.27
CA SER A 48 -1.08 -6.61 3.60
C SER A 48 0.07 -6.33 4.59
N TRP A 49 0.39 -5.07 4.90
CA TRP A 49 1.50 -4.72 5.79
C TRP A 49 1.18 -4.97 7.26
N HIS A 50 1.72 -6.03 7.86
CA HIS A 50 1.50 -6.31 9.28
C HIS A 50 2.10 -5.25 10.23
N HIS A 51 3.28 -4.72 9.90
CA HIS A 51 3.95 -3.70 10.68
C HIS A 51 4.82 -2.85 9.75
N ILE A 52 4.58 -1.54 9.69
CA ILE A 52 5.46 -0.59 9.00
C ILE A 52 6.38 0.00 10.06
N ARG A 53 7.69 -0.20 9.94
CA ARG A 53 8.66 0.31 10.93
C ARG A 53 9.12 1.73 10.59
N SER A 54 9.25 2.05 9.31
CA SER A 54 9.61 3.38 8.85
C SER A 54 8.42 4.34 8.96
N GLU A 55 8.57 5.36 9.80
CA GLU A 55 7.60 6.45 9.90
C GLU A 55 7.49 7.23 8.58
N ASP A 56 8.60 7.42 7.86
CA ASP A 56 8.60 8.05 6.54
C ASP A 56 7.73 7.28 5.54
N LEU A 57 7.85 5.95 5.51
CA LEU A 57 7.02 5.13 4.62
C LEU A 57 5.55 5.19 5.02
N HIS A 58 5.25 5.19 6.32
CA HIS A 58 3.90 5.37 6.82
C HIS A 58 3.32 6.71 6.31
N ASN A 59 4.07 7.79 6.46
CA ASN A 59 3.68 9.12 6.00
C ASN A 59 3.50 9.20 4.48
N ASP A 60 4.39 8.58 3.71
CA ASP A 60 4.27 8.49 2.24
C ASP A 60 2.99 7.76 1.82
N ILE A 61 2.69 6.61 2.44
CA ILE A 61 1.47 5.84 2.19
C ILE A 61 0.23 6.65 2.54
N CYS A 62 0.23 7.32 3.70
CA CYS A 62 -0.86 8.19 4.12
C CYS A 62 -1.10 9.32 3.11
N GLN A 63 -0.03 9.98 2.62
CA GLN A 63 -0.16 11.02 1.60
C GLN A 63 -0.70 10.48 0.28
N VAL A 64 -0.24 9.32 -0.17
CA VAL A 64 -0.73 8.70 -1.41
C VAL A 64 -2.21 8.32 -1.30
N LEU A 65 -2.62 7.70 -0.20
CA LEU A 65 -4.02 7.33 0.01
C LEU A 65 -4.93 8.56 0.14
N LYS A 66 -4.50 9.59 0.89
CA LYS A 66 -5.23 10.86 1.02
C LYS A 66 -5.35 11.55 -0.34
N GLY A 67 -4.28 11.54 -1.15
CA GLY A 67 -4.28 12.05 -2.52
C GLY A 67 -5.27 11.33 -3.44
N PHE A 68 -5.30 9.99 -3.41
CA PHE A 68 -6.29 9.22 -4.17
C PHE A 68 -7.72 9.51 -3.73
N LYS A 69 -7.98 9.56 -2.41
CA LYS A 69 -9.30 9.89 -1.88
C LYS A 69 -9.76 11.29 -2.32
N GLN A 70 -8.86 12.28 -2.33
CA GLN A 70 -9.17 13.64 -2.77
C GLN A 70 -9.38 13.75 -4.28
N MET A 71 -8.70 12.91 -5.08
CA MET A 71 -8.81 12.89 -6.55
C MET A 71 -10.01 12.05 -7.04
N LEU A 72 -10.57 11.20 -6.18
CA LEU A 72 -11.69 10.32 -6.47
C LEU A 72 -12.97 10.81 -5.80
N ASN A 73 -13.44 11.96 -6.26
CA ASN A 73 -14.54 12.73 -5.68
C ASN A 73 -15.94 12.21 -6.09
N ASN A 74 -16.01 11.29 -7.06
CA ASN A 74 -17.23 10.91 -7.77
C ASN A 74 -17.73 9.49 -7.43
N GLY A 75 -17.48 8.96 -6.23
CA GLY A 75 -17.88 7.60 -5.88
C GLY A 75 -16.88 6.51 -6.27
N ALA A 76 -15.84 6.86 -7.04
CA ALA A 76 -14.83 5.91 -7.49
C ALA A 76 -13.96 5.39 -6.33
N TRP A 77 -13.74 6.20 -5.30
CA TRP A 77 -13.08 5.77 -4.07
C TRP A 77 -13.93 4.73 -3.33
N GLU A 78 -15.23 4.95 -3.24
CA GLU A 78 -16.20 4.07 -2.59
C GLU A 78 -16.33 2.74 -3.35
N GLN A 79 -16.29 2.76 -4.68
CA GLN A 79 -16.20 1.56 -5.50
C GLN A 79 -14.90 0.77 -5.22
N CYS A 80 -13.76 1.47 -5.13
CA CYS A 80 -12.50 0.83 -4.75
C CYS A 80 -12.60 0.19 -3.37
N MET A 81 -13.11 0.93 -2.37
CA MET A 81 -13.33 0.42 -1.02
C MET A 81 -14.33 -0.73 -0.99
N SER A 82 -15.30 -0.78 -1.89
CA SER A 82 -16.27 -1.88 -1.99
C SER A 82 -15.64 -3.18 -2.49
N ALA A 83 -14.60 -3.10 -3.32
CA ALA A 83 -13.85 -4.24 -3.87
C ALA A 83 -12.81 -4.84 -2.89
N LEU A 84 -12.68 -4.29 -1.69
CA LEU A 84 -11.78 -4.73 -0.64
C LEU A 84 -12.52 -5.59 0.40
N GLU A 85 -11.77 -6.42 1.11
CA GLU A 85 -12.28 -7.19 2.24
C GLU A 85 -12.46 -6.30 3.50
N PRO A 86 -13.38 -6.63 4.42
CA PRO A 86 -13.58 -5.86 5.65
C PRO A 86 -12.29 -5.50 6.43
N PRO A 87 -11.36 -6.43 6.73
CA PRO A 87 -10.13 -6.09 7.46
C PRO A 87 -9.19 -5.18 6.67
N GLU A 88 -9.23 -5.22 5.33
CA GLU A 88 -8.43 -4.34 4.49
C GLU A 88 -8.94 -2.91 4.57
N LYS A 89 -10.27 -2.73 4.55
CA LYS A 89 -10.92 -1.42 4.67
C LYS A 89 -10.61 -0.76 6.01
N GLU A 90 -10.80 -1.48 7.11
CA GLU A 90 -10.52 -0.94 8.46
C GLU A 90 -9.07 -0.46 8.57
N LYS A 91 -8.14 -1.24 8.02
CA LYS A 91 -6.72 -0.90 8.04
C LYS A 91 -6.40 0.31 7.18
N LEU A 92 -6.99 0.41 5.98
CA LEU A 92 -6.84 1.57 5.11
C LEU A 92 -7.44 2.83 5.72
N LEU A 93 -8.56 2.71 6.42
CA LEU A 93 -9.18 3.81 7.14
C LEU A 93 -8.26 4.32 8.25
N ASN A 94 -7.54 3.45 8.96
CA ASN A 94 -6.55 3.88 9.96
C ASN A 94 -5.41 4.74 9.39
N TYR A 95 -5.03 4.54 8.11
CA TYR A 95 -4.05 5.40 7.42
C TYR A 95 -4.64 6.75 6.96
N LEU A 96 -5.97 6.89 6.98
CA LEU A 96 -6.68 8.07 6.50
C LEU A 96 -7.16 9.01 7.60
N ILE A 97 -7.11 8.56 8.86
CA ILE A 97 -7.32 9.39 10.06
C ILE A 97 -6.16 10.41 10.19
#